data_AF-A0A2E1S147-F1
#
_entry.id   AF-A0A2E1S147-F1
#
_cell.length_a   1.000
_cell.length_b   1.000
_cell.length_c   1.000
_cell.angle_alpha   90.00
_cell.angle_beta   90.00
_cell.angle_gamma   90.00
#
_symmetry.space_group_name_H-M   'P 1'
#
loop_
_entity.id
_entity.type
_entity.pdbx_description
1 polymer ?
#
loop_
_entity_poly.entity_id
_entity_poly.type
_entity_poly.pdbx_seq_one_letter_code
_entity_poly.pdbx_strand_id
1 'polypeptide(L)'
;MAITARITISPISKKKYQAVISTSDGNVKTVHFGSSKHSDFTKHKDEKRKANYLKRHAPNEDWTINGIDTAGFWARWILWNQPSLRRSIQDLNRRFYKHIKVNLF
;
A
#
# COMPACT_ATOMS: atom_id res chain seq x y z
N MET A 1 -5.04 1.60 -20.08
CA MET A 1 -3.76 1.29 -19.41
C MET A 1 -4.07 0.40 -18.22
N ALA A 2 -3.71 -0.88 -18.28
CA ALA A 2 -3.93 -1.80 -17.17
C ALA A 2 -2.66 -1.81 -16.32
N ILE A 3 -2.69 -1.16 -15.15
CA ILE A 3 -1.58 -1.25 -14.19
C ILE A 3 -1.80 -2.49 -13.33
N THR A 4 -0.76 -3.29 -13.16
CA THR A 4 -0.79 -4.42 -12.22
C THR A 4 0.23 -4.17 -11.13
N ALA A 5 -0.07 -4.58 -9.90
CA ALA A 5 0.90 -4.56 -8.83
C ALA A 5 0.94 -5.89 -8.09
N ARG A 6 2.13 -6.26 -7.63
CA ARG A 6 2.38 -7.44 -6.80
C ARG A 6 2.98 -7.00 -5.49
N ILE A 7 2.35 -7.38 -4.38
CA ILE A 7 2.87 -7.11 -3.04
C ILE A 7 3.64 -8.33 -2.58
N THR A 8 4.92 -8.13 -2.25
CA THR A 8 5.81 -9.16 -1.69
C THR A 8 6.57 -8.62 -0.48
N ILE A 9 7.23 -9.51 0.28
CA ILE A 9 8.13 -9.08 1.36
C ILE A 9 9.30 -8.30 0.76
N SER A 10 9.66 -7.19 1.39
CA SER A 10 10.80 -6.37 0.96
C SER A 10 12.13 -7.03 1.36
N PRO A 11 13.13 -7.11 0.46
CA PRO A 11 14.47 -7.60 0.80
C PRO A 11 15.26 -6.61 1.66
N ILE A 12 14.85 -5.32 1.67
CA ILE A 12 15.45 -4.28 2.50
C ILE A 12 15.01 -4.48 3.95
N SER A 13 15.96 -4.76 4.86
CA SER A 13 15.68 -5.08 6.28
C SER A 13 14.89 -4.01 7.04
N LYS A 14 14.99 -2.73 6.64
CA LYS A 14 14.26 -1.61 7.25
C LYS A 14 12.83 -1.47 6.75
N LYS A 15 12.45 -2.21 5.70
CA LYS A 15 11.14 -2.14 5.04
C LYS A 15 10.39 -3.46 5.20
N LYS A 16 9.06 -3.39 5.17
CA LYS A 16 8.21 -4.54 5.47
C LYS A 16 7.77 -5.25 4.20
N TYR A 17 7.25 -4.48 3.26
CA TYR A 17 6.75 -4.96 1.99
C TYR A 17 7.26 -4.10 0.85
N GLN A 18 7.18 -4.65 -0.36
CA GLN A 18 7.40 -3.91 -1.59
C GLN A 18 6.21 -4.13 -2.53
N ALA A 19 5.89 -3.09 -3.29
CA ALA A 19 4.94 -3.15 -4.39
C ALA A 19 5.74 -3.12 -5.70
N VAL A 20 5.66 -4.19 -6.47
CA VAL A 20 6.20 -4.25 -7.83
C VAL A 20 5.07 -3.88 -8.78
N ILE A 21 5.14 -2.67 -9.33
CA ILE A 21 4.14 -2.07 -10.20
C ILE A 21 4.59 -2.28 -11.63
N SER A 22 3.73 -2.86 -12.47
CA SER A 22 3.98 -3.08 -13.89
C SER A 22 2.91 -2.36 -14.69
N THR A 23 3.37 -1.50 -15.59
CA THR A 23 2.51 -0.77 -16.54
C THR A 23 2.35 -1.55 -17.84
N SER A 24 1.32 -1.23 -18.62
CA SER A 24 1.10 -1.84 -19.95
C SER A 24 2.26 -1.61 -20.91
N ASP A 25 3.04 -0.56 -20.67
CA ASP A 25 4.08 -0.10 -21.59
C ASP A 25 5.44 -0.77 -21.28
N GLY A 26 5.44 -1.80 -20.41
CA GLY A 26 6.62 -2.56 -20.02
C GLY A 26 7.43 -1.93 -18.88
N ASN A 27 7.10 -0.72 -18.43
CA ASN A 27 7.79 -0.11 -17.29
C ASN A 27 7.44 -0.82 -15.99
N VAL A 28 8.47 -1.16 -15.22
CA VAL A 28 8.36 -1.76 -13.89
C VAL A 28 8.96 -0.84 -12.85
N LYS A 29 8.21 -0.57 -11.79
CA LYS A 29 8.64 0.25 -10.66
C LYS A 29 8.43 -0.50 -9.36
N THR A 30 9.45 -0.49 -8.51
CA THR A 30 9.39 -1.12 -7.18
C THR A 30 9.35 -0.06 -6.11
N VAL A 31 8.34 -0.11 -5.26
CA VAL A 31 8.16 0.83 -4.14
C VAL A 31 8.23 0.06 -2.82
N HIS A 32 9.19 0.38 -1.97
CA HIS A 32 9.34 -0.23 -0.65
C HIS A 32 8.62 0.58 0.43
N PHE A 33 7.74 -0.05 1.21
CA PHE A 33 6.89 0.62 2.17
C PHE A 33 6.73 -0.15 3.49
N GLY A 34 6.24 0.56 4.51
CA GLY A 34 6.17 0.07 5.89
C GLY A 34 7.55 -0.02 6.56
N SER A 35 7.60 0.23 7.86
CA SER A 35 8.81 0.02 8.66
C SER A 35 8.75 -1.37 9.28
N SER A 36 9.86 -2.13 9.21
CA SER A 36 9.95 -3.44 9.86
C SER A 36 9.93 -3.35 11.39
N LYS A 37 10.37 -2.21 11.96
CA LYS A 37 10.47 -1.98 13.41
C LYS A 37 9.14 -1.60 14.08
N HIS A 38 8.11 -1.25 13.30
CA HIS A 38 6.86 -0.73 13.85
C HIS A 38 5.68 -1.65 13.56
N SER A 39 4.69 -1.58 14.45
CA SER A 39 3.39 -2.24 14.29
C SER A 39 2.40 -1.30 13.60
N ASP A 40 1.65 -1.86 12.66
CA ASP A 40 0.66 -1.18 11.83
C ASP A 40 -0.73 -1.80 12.05
N PHE A 41 -1.77 -1.23 11.46
CA PHE A 41 -3.17 -1.59 11.75
C PHE A 41 -3.46 -3.07 11.52
N THR A 42 -2.75 -3.70 10.57
CA THR A 42 -2.82 -5.15 10.31
C THR A 42 -2.36 -6.03 11.48
N LYS A 43 -1.57 -5.50 12.42
CA LYS A 43 -1.10 -6.21 13.61
C LYS A 43 -1.90 -5.86 14.86
N HIS A 44 -2.04 -4.57 15.16
CA HIS A 44 -2.60 -4.12 16.44
C HIS A 44 -4.13 -3.86 16.38
N LYS A 45 -4.71 -3.68 15.19
CA LYS A 45 -6.16 -3.48 14.96
C LYS A 45 -6.81 -2.36 15.79
N ASP A 46 -6.00 -1.37 16.18
CA ASP A 46 -6.41 -0.21 16.98
C ASP A 46 -6.85 0.91 16.05
N GLU A 47 -8.14 1.23 16.09
CA GLU A 47 -8.77 2.22 15.22
C GLU A 47 -8.34 3.65 15.55
N LYS A 48 -8.01 3.96 16.81
CA LYS A 48 -7.51 5.28 17.23
C LYS A 48 -6.11 5.51 16.67
N ARG A 49 -5.24 4.50 16.73
CA ARG A 49 -3.91 4.57 16.10
C ARG A 49 -4.00 4.74 14.58
N LYS A 50 -4.94 4.05 13.93
CA LYS A 50 -5.25 4.25 12.51
C LYS A 50 -5.66 5.70 12.25
N ALA A 51 -6.66 6.22 12.96
CA ALA A 51 -7.14 7.60 12.79
C ALA A 51 -6.01 8.64 12.98
N ASN A 52 -5.16 8.46 13.99
CA ASN A 52 -4.01 9.33 14.22
C ASN A 52 -2.97 9.27 13.09
N TYR A 53 -2.69 8.06 12.58
CA TYR A 53 -1.83 7.90 11.40
C TYR A 53 -2.42 8.64 10.20
N LEU A 54 -3.71 8.45 9.91
CA LEU A 54 -4.38 9.13 8.81
C LEU A 54 -4.32 10.65 8.94
N LYS A 55 -4.64 11.20 10.12
CA LYS A 55 -4.63 12.64 10.37
C LYS A 55 -3.24 13.26 10.14
N ARG A 56 -2.18 12.58 10.57
CA ARG A 56 -0.79 13.08 10.43
C ARG A 56 -0.28 13.00 8.99
N HIS A 57 -0.70 11.98 8.24
CA HIS A 57 -0.14 11.70 6.91
C HIS A 57 -0.99 12.30 5.77
N ALA A 58 -2.29 12.50 5.97
CA ALA A 58 -3.19 13.10 4.98
C ALA A 58 -2.70 14.41 4.33
N PRO A 59 -2.08 15.38 5.04
CA PRO A 59 -1.66 16.64 4.39
C PRO A 59 -0.41 16.50 3.51
N ASN A 60 0.38 15.43 3.67
CA ASN A 60 1.70 15.29 3.02
C ASN A 60 1.79 14.09 2.07
N GLU A 61 0.73 13.29 1.97
CA GLU A 61 0.71 12.08 1.14
C GLU A 61 -0.44 12.11 0.14
N ASP A 62 -0.13 11.73 -1.11
CA ASP A 62 -1.14 11.49 -2.11
C ASP A 62 -1.63 10.03 -2.02
N TRP A 63 -2.89 9.86 -1.62
CA TRP A 63 -3.55 8.55 -1.53
C TRP A 63 -4.46 8.27 -2.73
N THR A 64 -4.48 9.15 -3.73
CA THR A 64 -5.18 8.92 -4.99
C THR A 64 -4.35 8.03 -5.92
N ILE A 65 -4.90 7.67 -7.07
CA ILE A 65 -4.20 6.84 -8.06
C ILE A 65 -2.89 7.48 -8.55
N ASN A 66 -2.78 8.81 -8.53
CA ASN A 66 -1.56 9.52 -8.92
C ASN A 66 -0.41 9.24 -7.94
N GLY A 67 -0.74 8.92 -6.68
CA GLY A 67 0.20 8.53 -5.65
C GLY A 67 0.69 7.09 -5.72
N ILE A 68 0.25 6.27 -6.70
CA ILE A 68 0.61 4.85 -6.84
C ILE A 68 2.12 4.57 -6.77
N ASP A 69 2.91 5.54 -7.20
CA ASP A 69 4.36 5.48 -7.26
C ASP A 69 5.06 5.88 -5.96
N THR A 70 4.29 6.16 -4.89
CA THR A 70 4.78 6.65 -3.60
C THR A 70 4.59 5.61 -2.49
N ALA A 71 5.49 5.61 -1.50
CA ALA A 71 5.37 4.71 -0.36
C ALA A 71 4.14 5.02 0.52
N GLY A 72 3.66 6.27 0.55
CA GLY A 72 2.50 6.72 1.32
C GLY A 72 1.21 6.06 0.85
N PHE A 73 0.98 6.02 -0.47
CA PHE A 73 -0.14 5.32 -1.07
C PHE A 73 -0.24 3.86 -0.62
N TRP A 74 0.87 3.11 -0.75
CA TRP A 74 0.91 1.71 -0.35
C TRP A 74 0.77 1.53 1.16
N ALA A 75 1.43 2.36 1.98
CA ALA A 75 1.29 2.29 3.43
C ALA A 75 -0.15 2.54 3.86
N ARG A 76 -0.81 3.56 3.32
CA ARG A 76 -2.20 3.90 3.60
C ARG A 76 -3.16 2.77 3.25
N TRP A 77 -3.06 2.23 2.03
CA TRP A 77 -4.05 1.30 1.51
C TRP A 77 -3.79 -0.15 1.90
N ILE A 78 -2.54 -0.52 2.13
CA ILE A 78 -2.14 -1.90 2.45
C ILE A 78 -2.02 -2.10 3.98
N LEU A 79 -1.38 -1.16 4.69
CA LEU A 79 -1.04 -1.33 6.11
C LEU A 79 -1.99 -0.62 7.07
N TRP A 80 -2.59 0.50 6.65
CA TRP A 80 -3.44 1.36 7.50
C TRP A 80 -4.92 1.40 7.06
N ASN A 81 -5.34 0.49 6.18
CA ASN A 81 -6.71 0.46 5.66
C ASN A 81 -7.61 -0.52 6.41
N GLN A 82 -7.30 -1.82 6.33
CA GLN A 82 -8.10 -2.91 6.89
C GLN A 82 -7.27 -3.73 7.90
N PRO A 83 -7.90 -4.46 8.83
CA PRO A 83 -7.19 -5.23 9.87
C PRO A 83 -6.44 -6.45 9.33
N SER A 84 -6.49 -6.70 8.01
CA SER A 84 -5.68 -7.73 7.36
C SER A 84 -5.23 -7.28 5.98
N LEU A 85 -4.04 -7.75 5.58
CA LEU A 85 -3.42 -7.45 4.28
C LEU A 85 -4.35 -7.81 3.11
N ARG A 86 -4.97 -8.99 3.17
CA ARG A 86 -5.89 -9.48 2.15
C ARG A 86 -7.13 -8.58 2.01
N ARG A 87 -7.74 -8.16 3.12
CA ARG A 87 -8.89 -7.23 3.09
C ARG A 87 -8.49 -5.86 2.55
N SER A 88 -7.31 -5.38 2.93
CA SER A 88 -6.75 -4.13 2.41
C SER A 88 -6.59 -4.17 0.89
N ILE A 89 -6.03 -5.25 0.33
CA ILE A 89 -5.85 -5.44 -1.11
C ILE A 89 -7.20 -5.55 -1.83
N GLN A 90 -8.16 -6.30 -1.28
CA GLN A 90 -9.50 -6.39 -1.85
C GLN A 90 -10.20 -5.03 -1.91
N ASP A 91 -10.09 -4.23 -0.85
CA ASP A 91 -10.66 -2.89 -0.81
C ASP A 91 -9.96 -1.94 -1.79
N LEU A 92 -8.63 -2.02 -1.92
CA LEU A 92 -7.86 -1.25 -2.91
C LEU A 92 -8.29 -1.59 -4.33
N ASN A 93 -8.34 -2.89 -4.67
CA ASN A 93 -8.80 -3.35 -5.98
C ASN A 93 -10.23 -2.92 -6.29
N ARG A 94 -11.12 -2.92 -5.29
CA ARG A 94 -12.49 -2.45 -5.46
C ARG A 94 -12.54 -0.95 -5.72
N ARG A 95 -11.75 -0.14 -5.01
CA ARG A 95 -11.73 1.32 -5.15
C ARG A 95 -11.13 1.77 -6.48
N PHE A 96 -10.04 1.13 -6.90
CA PHE A 96 -9.27 1.52 -8.07
C PHE A 96 -9.39 0.53 -9.23
N TYR A 97 -10.51 -0.20 -9.32
CA TYR A 97 -10.70 -1.30 -10.28
C TYR A 97 -10.48 -0.92 -11.75
N LYS A 98 -10.73 0.35 -12.12
CA LYS A 98 -10.51 0.87 -13.48
C LYS A 98 -9.05 1.16 -13.81
N HIS A 99 -8.19 1.27 -12.79
CA HIS A 99 -6.82 1.77 -12.93
C HIS A 99 -5.77 0.72 -12.58
N ILE A 100 -5.99 -0.06 -11.51
CA ILE A 100 -4.99 -0.99 -10.97
C ILE A 100 -5.61 -2.31 -10.53
N LYS A 101 -4.86 -3.40 -10.75
CA LYS A 101 -5.12 -4.71 -10.17
C LYS A 101 -3.93 -5.17 -9.32
N VAL A 102 -4.15 -5.28 -8.01
CA VAL A 102 -3.15 -5.69 -7.02
C VAL A 102 -3.35 -7.15 -6.64
N ASN A 103 -2.26 -7.92 -6.64
CA ASN A 103 -2.25 -9.31 -6.22
C ASN A 103 -1.32 -9.50 -5.02
N LEU A 104 -1.66 -10.44 -4.15
CA LEU A 104 -0.82 -10.87 -3.03
C LEU A 104 -0.01 -12.10 -3.46
N PHE A 105 1.31 -12.10 -3.22
CA PHE A 105 2.20 -13.23 -3.44
C PHE A 105 3.08 -13.48 -2.20
#